data_AF-A0A973R8W2-F1
#
_entry.id   AF-A0A973R8W2-F1
#
_cell.length_a   1.000
_cell.length_b   1.000
_cell.length_c   1.000
_cell.angle_alpha   90.00
_cell.angle_beta   90.00
_cell.angle_gamma   90.00
#
_symmetry.space_group_name_H-M   'P 1'
#
loop_
_entity.id
_entity.type
_entity.pdbx_description
1 polymer ?
#
loop_
_entity_poly.entity_id
_entity_poly.type
_entity_poly.pdbx_seq_one_letter_code
_entity_poly.pdbx_strand_id
1 'polypeptide(L)'
;MLTPAHLAAEVAQTLQSAYGTAAGIGAPRNDPGEAWQSWREARQALRIAEHFPRHAPIARWEDLGVHRLLARLGGSDLRELAAETAALDAELAQTLEVYLDLGGHAQKTAAELGIHRQTLYYRLGKAERLLHRDLSDGDDRLTVHLGLKAARLLPQERR
;
A
#
# COMPACT_ATOMS: atom_id res chain seq x y z
N MET A 1 30.46 9.30 14.81
CA MET A 1 29.93 9.66 13.48
C MET A 1 28.41 9.69 13.58
N LEU A 2 27.82 10.87 13.68
CA LEU A 2 26.36 11.04 13.63
C LEU A 2 25.92 10.72 12.20
N THR A 3 25.27 9.58 12.00
CA THR A 3 24.80 9.17 10.68
C THR A 3 23.68 10.13 10.23
N PRO A 4 23.78 10.77 9.05
CA PRO A 4 22.76 11.69 8.55
C PRO A 4 21.33 11.13 8.55
N ALA A 5 21.20 9.79 8.45
CA ALA A 5 19.93 9.08 8.50
C ALA A 5 19.22 9.16 9.87
N HIS A 6 19.96 9.16 10.99
CA HIS A 6 19.35 9.31 12.31
C HIS A 6 18.80 10.72 12.52
N LEU A 7 19.56 11.74 12.10
CA LEU A 7 19.10 13.12 12.15
C LEU A 7 17.85 13.33 11.28
N ALA A 8 17.81 12.73 10.08
CA ALA A 8 16.63 12.79 9.21
C ALA A 8 15.39 12.14 9.84
N ALA A 9 15.57 11.01 10.55
CA ALA A 9 14.47 10.36 11.27
C ALA A 9 13.96 11.21 12.44
N GLU A 10 14.86 11.82 13.21
CA GLU A 10 14.51 12.70 14.33
C GLU A 10 13.79 13.97 13.87
N VAL A 11 14.28 14.59 12.78
CA VAL A 11 13.62 15.75 12.15
C VAL A 11 12.25 15.36 11.59
N ALA A 12 12.13 14.22 10.89
CA ALA A 12 10.84 13.75 10.39
C ALA A 12 9.83 13.50 11.53
N GLN A 13 10.29 12.92 12.64
CA GLN A 13 9.44 12.69 13.81
C GLN A 13 9.00 13.99 14.49
N THR A 14 9.90 14.97 14.55
CA THR A 14 9.61 16.32 15.07
C THR A 14 8.61 17.07 14.18
N LEU A 15 8.81 17.04 12.86
CA LEU A 15 7.89 17.67 11.90
C LEU A 15 6.52 16.98 11.90
N GLN A 16 6.47 15.65 12.01
CA GLN A 16 5.21 14.91 12.13
C GLN A 16 4.44 15.31 13.40
N SER A 17 5.12 15.39 14.54
CA SER A 17 4.47 15.74 15.81
C SER A 17 4.01 17.20 15.84
N ALA A 18 4.68 18.08 15.08
CA ALA A 18 4.29 19.48 14.94
C ALA A 18 3.19 19.73 13.88
N TYR A 19 3.19 18.99 12.76
CA TYR A 19 2.41 19.34 11.56
C TYR A 19 1.53 18.20 11.00
N GLY A 20 1.57 17.01 11.58
CA GLY A 20 0.76 15.87 11.15
C GLY A 20 1.08 15.33 9.75
N THR A 21 2.21 15.71 9.15
CA THR A 21 2.54 15.45 7.75
C THR A 21 3.46 14.24 7.58
N ALA A 22 3.06 13.27 6.76
CA ALA A 22 3.84 12.08 6.48
C ALA A 22 5.25 12.39 5.94
N ALA A 23 6.21 11.50 6.19
CA ALA A 23 7.59 11.62 5.77
C ALA A 23 8.12 10.30 5.17
N GLY A 24 9.04 10.42 4.22
CA GLY A 24 9.75 9.29 3.63
C GLY A 24 11.25 9.38 3.86
N ILE A 25 11.89 8.26 4.18
CA ILE A 25 13.33 8.16 4.42
C ILE A 25 13.95 7.19 3.42
N GLY A 26 14.92 7.65 2.63
CA GLY A 26 15.70 6.81 1.72
C GLY A 26 16.78 6.01 2.43
N ALA A 27 17.34 5.00 1.76
CA ALA A 27 18.44 4.23 2.33
C ALA A 27 19.72 5.08 2.43
N PRO A 28 20.59 4.84 3.44
CA PRO A 28 21.85 5.54 3.58
C PRO A 28 22.79 5.26 2.38
N ARG A 29 23.66 6.22 2.07
CA ARG A 29 24.67 6.12 1.01
C ARG A 29 26.05 6.38 1.57
N ASN A 30 27.02 5.60 1.11
CA ASN A 30 28.43 5.75 1.52
C ASN A 30 29.17 6.73 0.61
N ASP A 31 28.69 6.91 -0.62
CA ASP A 31 29.20 7.90 -1.58
C ASP A 31 28.22 9.08 -1.69
N PRO A 32 28.66 10.33 -1.42
CA PRO A 32 27.86 11.53 -1.68
C PRO A 32 27.33 11.62 -3.12
N GLY A 33 28.03 11.06 -4.11
CA GLY A 33 27.59 10.98 -5.50
C GLY A 33 26.30 10.17 -5.70
N GLU A 34 25.93 9.32 -4.74
CA GLU A 34 24.71 8.51 -4.76
C GLU A 34 23.55 9.14 -3.96
N ALA A 35 23.74 10.32 -3.35
CA ALA A 35 22.74 10.96 -2.50
C ALA A 35 21.38 11.14 -3.22
N TRP A 36 21.39 11.37 -4.53
CA TRP A 36 20.18 11.48 -5.35
C TRP A 36 19.32 10.19 -5.33
N GLN A 37 19.94 9.01 -5.19
CA GLN A 37 19.23 7.74 -5.08
C GLN A 37 18.45 7.66 -3.78
N SER A 38 19.09 8.04 -2.66
CA SER A 38 18.44 8.13 -1.36
C SER A 38 17.30 9.15 -1.37
N TRP A 39 17.49 10.31 -2.00
CA TRP A 39 16.41 11.27 -2.19
C TRP A 39 15.24 10.72 -3.02
N ARG A 40 15.52 10.00 -4.12
CA ARG A 40 14.48 9.35 -4.94
C ARG A 40 13.69 8.32 -4.12
N GLU A 41 14.37 7.51 -3.32
CA GLU A 41 13.74 6.54 -2.43
C GLU A 41 12.92 7.21 -1.33
N ALA A 42 13.40 8.31 -0.74
CA ALA A 42 12.65 9.09 0.24
C ALA A 42 11.32 9.59 -0.34
N ARG A 43 11.32 10.11 -1.58
CA ARG A 43 10.09 10.53 -2.26
C ARG A 43 9.14 9.37 -2.54
N GLN A 44 9.66 8.21 -2.92
CA GLN A 44 8.86 7.01 -3.12
C GLN A 44 8.27 6.48 -1.82
N ALA A 45 9.05 6.51 -0.74
CA ALA A 45 8.58 6.13 0.60
C ALA A 45 7.50 7.07 1.11
N LEU A 46 7.65 8.38 0.92
CA LEU A 46 6.62 9.37 1.24
C LEU A 46 5.31 9.05 0.51
N ARG A 47 5.37 8.80 -0.81
CA ARG A 47 4.19 8.42 -1.60
C ARG A 47 3.48 7.18 -1.02
N ILE A 48 4.23 6.20 -0.50
CA ILE A 48 3.65 5.04 0.17
C ILE A 48 3.01 5.43 1.51
N ALA A 49 3.67 6.23 2.35
CA ALA A 49 3.12 6.69 3.63
C ALA A 49 1.80 7.44 3.46
N GLU A 50 1.66 8.26 2.41
CA GLU A 50 0.45 9.04 2.13
C GLU A 50 -0.78 8.17 1.81
N HIS A 51 -0.58 6.97 1.25
CA HIS A 51 -1.69 6.12 0.77
C HIS A 51 -1.91 4.86 1.63
N PHE A 52 -0.90 4.47 2.43
CA PHE A 52 -0.90 3.26 3.24
C PHE A 52 -0.65 3.58 4.71
N PRO A 53 -1.71 3.65 5.55
CA PRO A 53 -1.60 4.04 6.95
C PRO A 53 -0.59 3.23 7.79
N ARG A 54 -0.36 1.96 7.45
CA ARG A 54 0.63 1.10 8.12
C ARG A 54 2.07 1.57 7.99
N HIS A 55 2.36 2.38 6.97
CA HIS A 55 3.68 2.95 6.69
C HIS A 55 3.74 4.43 7.08
N ALA A 56 2.61 5.00 7.50
CA ALA A 56 2.53 6.33 8.08
C ALA A 56 2.87 6.28 9.58
N PRO A 57 3.32 7.38 10.17
CA PRO A 57 3.63 8.65 9.52
C PRO A 57 4.98 8.68 8.80
N ILE A 58 5.92 7.82 9.18
CA ILE A 58 7.28 7.81 8.63
C ILE A 58 7.51 6.47 7.93
N ALA A 59 7.62 6.52 6.61
CA ALA A 59 8.00 5.37 5.80
C ALA A 59 9.51 5.36 5.59
N ARG A 60 10.17 4.31 6.06
CA ARG A 60 11.55 4.02 5.66
C ARG A 60 11.54 3.16 4.42
N TRP A 61 12.34 3.53 3.43
CA TRP A 61 12.50 2.75 2.20
C TRP A 61 12.74 1.27 2.50
N GLU A 62 13.58 0.99 3.50
CA GLU A 62 13.97 -0.37 3.87
C GLU A 62 12.79 -1.25 4.37
N ASP A 63 11.73 -0.64 4.88
CA ASP A 63 10.61 -1.36 5.52
C ASP A 63 9.42 -1.57 4.58
N LEU A 64 9.46 -1.02 3.35
CA LEU A 64 8.31 -1.01 2.46
C LEU A 64 7.98 -2.37 1.80
N GLY A 65 8.91 -3.32 1.80
CA GLY A 65 8.76 -4.60 1.11
C GLY A 65 8.33 -4.44 -0.35
N VAL A 66 7.31 -5.17 -0.78
CA VAL A 66 6.76 -5.11 -2.15
C VAL A 66 6.28 -3.71 -2.57
N HIS A 67 5.95 -2.82 -1.62
CA HIS A 67 5.49 -1.47 -1.94
C HIS A 67 6.58 -0.65 -2.62
N ARG A 68 7.86 -1.02 -2.46
CA ARG A 68 8.96 -0.42 -3.23
C ARG A 68 8.84 -0.66 -4.73
N LEU A 69 8.26 -1.78 -5.16
CA LEU A 69 8.03 -2.07 -6.57
C LEU A 69 6.89 -1.20 -7.09
N LEU A 70 5.76 -1.18 -6.39
CA LEU A 70 4.61 -0.34 -6.73
C LEU A 70 4.96 1.15 -6.78
N ALA A 71 5.76 1.64 -5.82
CA ALA A 71 6.18 3.04 -5.78
C ALA A 71 7.06 3.48 -6.97
N ARG A 72 7.70 2.52 -7.66
CA ARG A 72 8.52 2.78 -8.86
C ARG A 72 7.69 2.83 -10.14
N LEU A 73 6.48 2.29 -10.12
CA LEU A 73 5.62 2.24 -11.30
C LEU A 73 5.11 3.61 -11.71
N GLY A 74 5.04 3.81 -13.02
CA GLY A 74 4.40 4.98 -13.63
C GLY A 74 2.88 4.92 -13.52
N GLY A 75 2.22 6.03 -13.84
CA GLY A 75 0.76 6.11 -13.79
C GLY A 75 0.04 5.24 -14.84
N SER A 76 0.71 4.84 -15.93
CA SER A 76 0.18 3.86 -16.89
C SER A 76 0.11 2.46 -16.26
N ASP A 77 1.23 1.99 -15.73
CA ASP A 77 1.37 0.62 -15.22
C ASP A 77 0.53 0.42 -13.96
N LEU A 78 0.41 1.47 -13.12
CA LEU A 78 -0.51 1.47 -11.99
C LEU A 78 -1.99 1.39 -12.42
N ARG A 79 -2.35 2.05 -13.52
CA ARG A 79 -3.73 1.97 -14.07
C ARG A 79 -4.01 0.60 -14.67
N GLU A 80 -3.03 0.02 -15.35
CA GLU A 80 -3.13 -1.34 -15.88
C GLU A 80 -3.33 -2.35 -14.74
N LEU A 81 -2.50 -2.30 -13.69
CA LEU A 81 -2.70 -3.15 -12.51
C LEU A 81 -4.03 -2.89 -11.81
N ALA A 82 -4.41 -1.62 -11.63
CA ALA A 82 -5.68 -1.28 -10.99
C ALA A 82 -6.91 -1.78 -11.77
N ALA A 83 -6.80 -1.89 -13.10
CA ALA A 83 -7.87 -2.37 -13.97
C ALA A 83 -8.30 -3.81 -13.65
N GLU A 84 -7.40 -4.65 -13.12
CA GLU A 84 -7.72 -6.00 -12.61
C GLU A 84 -8.81 -6.01 -11.54
N THR A 85 -9.07 -4.85 -10.91
CA THR A 85 -10.03 -4.72 -9.80
C THR A 85 -11.10 -3.65 -10.05
N ALA A 86 -11.15 -3.07 -11.25
CA ALA A 86 -12.03 -1.95 -11.57
C ALA A 86 -13.53 -2.29 -11.54
N ALA A 87 -13.90 -3.57 -11.60
CA ALA A 87 -15.29 -4.03 -11.51
C ALA A 87 -15.83 -4.05 -10.06
N LEU A 88 -14.98 -3.90 -9.05
CA LEU A 88 -15.41 -3.85 -7.65
C LEU A 88 -15.98 -2.47 -7.31
N ASP A 89 -17.08 -2.48 -6.56
CA ASP A 89 -17.49 -1.32 -5.78
C ASP A 89 -16.55 -1.11 -4.56
N ALA A 90 -16.62 0.06 -3.94
CA ALA A 90 -15.73 0.42 -2.82
C ALA A 90 -15.83 -0.56 -1.63
N GLU A 91 -17.02 -1.11 -1.37
CA GLU A 91 -17.25 -2.05 -0.26
C GLU A 91 -16.59 -3.40 -0.53
N LEU A 92 -16.72 -3.93 -1.74
CA LEU A 92 -16.08 -5.18 -2.14
C LEU A 92 -14.56 -5.03 -2.22
N ALA A 93 -14.07 -3.90 -2.76
CA ALA A 93 -12.65 -3.59 -2.81
C ALA A 93 -12.04 -3.54 -1.40
N GLN A 94 -12.69 -2.84 -0.46
CA GLN A 94 -12.26 -2.80 0.94
C GLN A 94 -12.28 -4.19 1.58
N THR A 95 -13.35 -4.96 1.36
CA THR A 95 -13.50 -6.31 1.93
C THR A 95 -12.36 -7.23 1.45
N LEU A 96 -12.07 -7.23 0.13
CA LEU A 96 -10.99 -8.03 -0.43
C LEU A 96 -9.62 -7.57 0.03
N GLU A 97 -9.38 -6.25 0.10
CA GLU A 97 -8.09 -5.74 0.54
C GLU A 97 -7.79 -6.17 1.98
N VAL A 98 -8.76 -6.05 2.89
CA VAL A 98 -8.62 -6.51 4.28
C VAL A 98 -8.47 -8.03 4.37
N TYR A 99 -9.21 -8.78 3.55
CA TYR A 99 -9.08 -10.24 3.50
C TYR A 99 -7.67 -10.68 3.09
N LEU A 100 -7.13 -10.08 2.03
CA LEU A 100 -5.81 -10.41 1.47
C LEU A 100 -4.67 -9.88 2.37
N ASP A 101 -4.82 -8.70 2.97
CA ASP A 101 -3.85 -8.17 3.95
C ASP A 101 -3.74 -9.06 5.20
N LEU A 102 -4.83 -9.75 5.58
CA LEU A 102 -4.86 -10.73 6.67
C LEU A 102 -4.55 -12.17 6.22
N GLY A 103 -3.98 -12.33 5.03
CA GLY A 103 -3.54 -13.63 4.50
C GLY A 103 -4.70 -14.59 4.20
N GLY A 104 -5.88 -14.07 3.88
CA GLY A 104 -7.08 -14.88 3.63
C GLY A 104 -7.76 -15.42 4.90
N HIS A 105 -7.45 -14.87 6.07
CA HIS A 105 -8.00 -15.37 7.33
C HIS A 105 -9.42 -14.85 7.61
N ALA A 106 -10.43 -15.54 7.08
CA ALA A 106 -11.84 -15.10 7.13
C ALA A 106 -12.36 -14.61 8.50
N GLN A 107 -12.01 -15.31 9.60
CA GLN A 107 -12.46 -14.88 10.93
C GLN A 107 -11.85 -13.54 11.38
N LYS A 108 -10.57 -13.30 11.09
CA LYS A 108 -9.89 -12.04 11.42
C LYS A 108 -10.45 -10.92 10.55
N THR A 109 -10.70 -11.19 9.27
CA THR A 109 -11.30 -10.25 8.33
C THR A 109 -12.71 -9.84 8.76
N ALA A 110 -13.56 -10.79 9.14
CA ALA A 110 -14.91 -10.49 9.63
C ALA A 110 -14.88 -9.61 10.89
N ALA A 111 -13.96 -9.91 11.82
CA ALA A 111 -13.76 -9.10 13.03
C ALA A 111 -13.26 -7.68 12.70
N GLU A 112 -12.26 -7.55 11.83
CA GLU A 112 -11.70 -6.26 11.39
C GLU A 112 -12.74 -5.38 10.71
N LEU A 113 -13.61 -5.98 9.88
CA LEU A 113 -14.68 -5.27 9.19
C LEU A 113 -15.94 -5.07 10.05
N GLY A 114 -16.02 -5.65 11.24
CA GLY A 114 -17.21 -5.60 12.09
C GLY A 114 -18.45 -6.27 11.48
N ILE A 115 -18.27 -7.31 10.66
CA ILE A 115 -19.37 -8.00 9.96
C ILE A 115 -19.49 -9.47 10.35
N HIS A 116 -20.66 -10.06 10.10
CA HIS A 116 -20.86 -11.49 10.30
C HIS A 116 -20.10 -12.31 9.24
N ARG A 117 -19.63 -13.51 9.61
CA ARG A 117 -18.87 -14.41 8.71
C ARG A 117 -19.62 -14.76 7.43
N GLN A 118 -20.94 -14.93 7.52
CA GLN A 118 -21.78 -15.20 6.34
C GLN A 118 -21.80 -14.01 5.36
N THR A 119 -21.85 -12.79 5.88
CA THR A 119 -21.77 -11.57 5.07
C THR A 119 -20.43 -11.46 4.37
N LEU A 120 -19.33 -11.81 5.05
CA LEU A 120 -18.02 -11.89 4.44
C LEU A 120 -18.00 -12.87 3.26
N TYR A 121 -18.45 -14.12 3.45
CA TYR A 121 -18.47 -15.11 2.37
C TYR A 121 -19.32 -14.68 1.18
N TYR A 122 -20.47 -14.05 1.44
CA TYR A 122 -21.29 -13.47 0.38
C TYR A 122 -20.52 -12.41 -0.43
N ARG A 123 -19.80 -11.50 0.25
CA ARG A 123 -18.99 -10.47 -0.42
C ARG A 123 -17.84 -11.06 -1.22
N LEU A 124 -17.11 -12.02 -0.65
CA LEU A 124 -16.01 -12.70 -1.34
C LEU A 124 -16.52 -13.39 -2.61
N GLY A 125 -17.59 -14.19 -2.52
CA GLY A 125 -18.15 -14.86 -3.70
C GLY A 125 -18.85 -13.92 -4.69
N LYS A 126 -19.30 -12.74 -4.27
CA LYS A 126 -19.73 -11.68 -5.20
C LYS A 126 -18.53 -11.11 -5.96
N ALA A 127 -17.42 -10.84 -5.27
CA ALA A 127 -16.22 -10.29 -5.87
C ALA A 127 -15.56 -11.27 -6.86
N GLU A 128 -15.43 -12.56 -6.50
CA GLU A 128 -14.93 -13.62 -7.41
C GLU A 128 -15.71 -13.66 -8.73
N ARG A 129 -17.04 -13.58 -8.65
CA ARG A 129 -17.91 -13.55 -9.85
C ARG A 129 -17.73 -12.30 -10.70
N LEU A 130 -17.51 -11.15 -10.08
CA LEU A 130 -17.29 -9.88 -10.81
C LEU A 130 -15.92 -9.82 -11.48
N LEU A 131 -14.90 -10.40 -10.84
CA LEU A 131 -13.54 -10.41 -11.34
C LEU A 131 -13.25 -11.58 -12.28
N HIS A 132 -14.10 -12.61 -12.28
CA HIS A 132 -13.84 -13.89 -12.95
C HIS A 132 -12.53 -14.54 -12.46
N ARG A 133 -12.32 -14.51 -11.14
CA ARG A 133 -11.11 -14.98 -10.44
C ARG A 133 -11.47 -15.89 -9.28
N ASP A 134 -10.59 -16.82 -8.93
CA ASP A 134 -10.71 -17.77 -7.82
C ASP A 134 -9.76 -17.38 -6.68
N LEU A 135 -10.28 -16.98 -5.52
CA LEU A 135 -9.45 -16.57 -4.38
C LEU A 135 -8.80 -17.78 -3.67
N SER A 136 -9.13 -19.01 -4.05
CA SER A 136 -8.40 -20.20 -3.62
C SER A 136 -7.09 -20.37 -4.40
N ASP A 137 -6.98 -19.82 -5.62
CA ASP A 137 -5.76 -19.78 -6.41
C ASP A 137 -4.77 -18.71 -5.91
N GLY A 138 -3.48 -19.03 -6.00
CA GLY A 138 -2.41 -18.15 -5.50
C GLY A 138 -2.14 -16.95 -6.40
N ASP A 139 -2.18 -17.15 -7.71
CA ASP A 139 -1.86 -16.13 -8.71
C ASP A 139 -3.01 -15.13 -8.85
N ASP A 140 -4.25 -15.62 -8.81
CA ASP A 140 -5.44 -14.78 -8.75
C ASP A 140 -5.43 -13.89 -7.50
N ARG A 141 -5.12 -14.44 -6.31
CA ARG A 141 -4.98 -13.63 -5.09
C ARG A 141 -3.90 -12.56 -5.24
N LEU A 142 -2.73 -12.89 -5.79
CA LEU A 142 -1.65 -11.94 -5.99
C LEU A 142 -2.08 -10.81 -6.93
N THR A 143 -2.69 -11.18 -8.06
CA THR A 143 -3.20 -10.24 -9.08
C THR A 143 -4.20 -9.26 -8.48
N VAL A 144 -5.22 -9.78 -7.78
CA VAL A 144 -6.23 -8.96 -7.11
C VAL A 144 -5.60 -8.07 -6.04
N HIS A 145 -4.68 -8.60 -5.24
CA HIS A 145 -4.03 -7.82 -4.17
C HIS A 145 -3.22 -6.66 -4.75
N LEU A 146 -2.40 -6.91 -5.78
CA LEU A 146 -1.62 -5.88 -6.45
C LEU A 146 -2.51 -4.84 -7.13
N GLY A 147 -3.61 -5.25 -7.76
CA GLY A 147 -4.58 -4.33 -8.37
C GLY A 147 -5.18 -3.37 -7.35
N LEU A 148 -5.61 -3.89 -6.18
CA LEU A 148 -6.12 -3.08 -5.08
C LEU A 148 -5.06 -2.09 -4.54
N LYS A 149 -3.82 -2.55 -4.34
CA LYS A 149 -2.72 -1.68 -3.87
C LYS A 149 -2.34 -0.63 -4.93
N ALA A 150 -2.37 -0.97 -6.22
CA ALA A 150 -2.11 -0.04 -7.30
C ALA A 150 -3.20 1.04 -7.39
N ALA A 151 -4.48 0.66 -7.27
CA ALA A 151 -5.61 1.58 -7.27
C ALA A 151 -5.49 2.65 -6.18
N ARG A 152 -4.98 2.30 -4.99
CA ARG A 152 -4.73 3.26 -3.90
C ARG A 152 -3.66 4.29 -4.22
N LEU A 153 -2.71 3.99 -5.11
CA LEU A 153 -1.61 4.89 -5.49
C LEU A 153 -1.94 5.81 -6.66
N LEU A 154 -3.12 5.64 -7.27
CA LEU A 154 -3.63 6.54 -8.30
C LEU A 154 -4.29 7.75 -7.62
N PRO A 155 -4.18 8.95 -8.23
CA PRO A 155 -4.92 10.11 -7.76
C PRO A 155 -6.40 9.78 -7.70
N GLN A 156 -7.04 10.00 -6.56
CA GLN A 156 -8.49 9.95 -6.47
C GLN A 156 -9.01 11.15 -7.27
N GLU A 157 -9.64 10.93 -8.42
CA GLU A 157 -10.36 11.99 -9.11
C GLU A 157 -11.41 12.53 -8.15
N ARG A 158 -11.18 13.74 -7.63
CA ARG A 158 -12.16 14.45 -6.80
C ARG A 158 -13.41 14.65 -7.65
N ARG A 159 -14.41 13.80 -7.45
CA ARG A 159 -15.78 14.05 -7.92
C ARG A 159 -16.36 15.27 -7.21
#